data_AF-A0A959FU22-F1
#
_entry.id   AF-A0A959FU22-F1
#
_cell.length_a   1.000
_cell.length_b   1.000
_cell.length_c   1.000
_cell.angle_alpha   90.00
_cell.angle_beta   90.00
_cell.angle_gamma   90.00
#
_symmetry.space_group_name_H-M   'P 1'
#
loop_
_entity.id
_entity.type
_entity.pdbx_description
1 polymer ?
#
loop_
_entity_poly.entity_id
_entity_poly.type
_entity_poly.pdbx_seq_one_letter_code
_entity_poly.pdbx_strand_id
1 'polypeptide(L)' 'RAIPTTDFPTPAQRPPFSVMDLSKLQDALSYRTPHWRDSLRRCLKTLGALKN' A
#
# COMPACT_ATOMS: atom_id res chain seq x y z
N ARG A 1 -4.54 5.79 -20.74
CA ARG A 1 -3.52 4.87 -21.31
C ARG A 1 -2.63 4.41 -20.15
N ALA A 2 -2.33 3.11 -20.03
CA ALA A 2 -1.41 2.64 -18.99
C ALA A 2 0.02 3.10 -19.30
N ILE A 3 0.81 3.36 -18.26
CA ILE A 3 2.23 3.72 -18.36
C ILE A 3 3.03 2.51 -17.83
N PRO A 4 3.79 1.78 -18.67
CA PRO A 4 4.60 0.66 -18.24
C PRO A 4 5.86 1.12 -17.49
N THR A 5 6.39 0.25 -16.63
CA THR A 5 7.64 0.50 -15.89
C THR A 5 8.84 0.72 -16.82
N THR A 6 8.80 0.19 -18.05
CA THR A 6 9.83 0.38 -19.07
C THR A 6 10.00 1.84 -19.50
N ASP A 7 8.97 2.67 -19.34
CA ASP A 7 9.02 4.09 -19.71
C ASP A 7 9.84 4.91 -18.70
N PHE A 8 10.04 4.39 -17.48
CA PHE A 8 10.75 5.05 -16.39
C PHE A 8 11.66 4.06 -15.64
N PRO A 9 12.81 3.67 -16.22
CA PRO A 9 13.69 2.67 -15.63
C PRO A 9 14.39 3.20 -14.38
N THR A 10 14.52 2.32 -13.37
CA THR A 10 15.33 2.57 -12.18
C THR A 10 16.46 1.53 -12.09
N PRO A 11 17.63 1.86 -11.51
CA PRO A 11 18.74 0.90 -11.40
C PRO A 11 18.35 -0.40 -10.67
N ALA A 12 17.49 -0.30 -9.66
CA ALA A 12 16.93 -1.46 -8.97
C ALA A 12 15.73 -2.03 -9.76
N GLN A 13 15.73 -3.35 -9.96
CA GLN A 13 14.63 -4.06 -10.59
C GLN A 13 13.42 -4.13 -9.64
N ARG A 14 12.24 -3.80 -10.16
CA ARG A 14 10.98 -3.86 -9.40
C ARG A 14 10.25 -5.18 -9.70
N PRO A 15 9.81 -5.93 -8.69
CA PRO A 15 8.95 -7.07 -8.94
C PRO A 15 7.62 -6.58 -9.53
N PRO A 16 7.06 -7.29 -10.53
CA PRO A 16 5.77 -6.91 -11.11
C PRO A 16 4.61 -7.11 -10.12
N PHE A 17 4.78 -7.98 -9.12
CA PHE A 17 3.80 -8.27 -8.09
C PHE A 17 4.50 -8.46 -6.74
N SER A 18 4.15 -7.62 -5.76
CA SER A 18 4.76 -7.61 -4.43
C SER A 18 3.72 -7.62 -3.31
N VAL A 19 2.49 -8.07 -3.58
CA VAL A 19 1.44 -8.17 -2.55
C VAL A 19 1.80 -9.32 -1.60
N MET A 20 1.86 -9.01 -0.30
CA MET A 20 2.19 -9.96 0.76
C MET A 20 0.91 -10.59 1.33
N ASP A 21 0.93 -11.91 1.56
CA ASP A 21 -0.09 -12.57 2.37
C ASP A 21 0.15 -12.28 3.86
N LEU A 22 -0.88 -11.79 4.54
CA LEU A 22 -0.85 -11.36 5.93
C LEU A 22 -1.52 -12.37 6.87
N SER A 23 -2.03 -13.51 6.38
CA SER A 23 -2.74 -14.54 7.16
C SER A 23 -2.03 -14.89 8.48
N LYS A 24 -0.75 -15.26 8.41
CA LYS A 24 0.08 -15.62 9.57
C LYS A 24 0.15 -14.52 10.63
N LEU A 25 0.33 -13.26 10.21
CA LEU A 25 0.39 -12.12 11.13
C LEU A 25 -0.96 -11.90 11.82
N GLN A 26 -2.02 -11.96 11.03
CA GLN A 26 -3.36 -11.69 11.52
C GLN A 26 -3.83 -12.71 12.54
N ASP A 27 -3.46 -13.99 12.37
CA ASP A 27 -3.80 -15.06 13.29
C ASP A 27 -2.95 -15.00 14.55
N ALA A 28 -1.64 -14.74 14.42
CA ALA A 28 -0.73 -14.63 15.56
C ALA A 28 -1.06 -13.45 16.50
N LEU A 29 -1.55 -12.33 15.94
CA LEU A 29 -1.84 -11.11 16.71
C LEU A 29 -3.33 -10.91 16.98
N SER A 30 -4.20 -11.80 16.48
CA SER A 30 -5.66 -11.62 16.53
C SER A 30 -6.10 -10.23 16.04
N TYR A 31 -5.38 -9.68 15.07
CA TYR A 31 -5.55 -8.33 14.55
C TYR A 31 -5.71 -8.36 13.04
N ARG A 32 -6.79 -7.77 12.53
CA ARG A 32 -7.02 -7.60 11.09
C ARG A 32 -6.59 -6.20 10.66
N THR A 33 -5.65 -6.13 9.73
CA THR A 33 -5.20 -4.86 9.17
C THR A 33 -6.33 -4.22 8.35
N PRO A 34 -6.62 -2.92 8.53
CA PRO A 34 -7.60 -2.23 7.70
C PRO A 34 -7.20 -2.21 6.23
N HIS A 35 -8.18 -2.08 5.35
CA HIS A 35 -7.91 -1.89 3.92
C HIS A 35 -7.05 -0.63 3.70
N TRP A 36 -6.11 -0.68 2.76
CA TRP A 36 -5.10 0.38 2.58
C TRP A 36 -5.70 1.79 2.38
N ARG A 37 -6.89 1.87 1.79
CA ARG A 37 -7.62 3.13 1.59
C ARG A 37 -8.00 3.80 2.91
N ASP A 38 -8.37 3.03 3.92
CA ASP A 38 -8.78 3.57 5.21
C ASP A 38 -7.58 4.08 6.00
N SER A 39 -6.47 3.32 5.97
CA SER A 39 -5.18 3.77 6.51
C SER A 39 -4.68 5.05 5.83
N LEU A 40 -4.80 5.13 4.49
CA LEU A 40 -4.40 6.31 3.73
C LEU A 40 -5.25 7.53 4.12
N ARG A 41 -6.58 7.38 4.20
CA ARG A 41 -7.47 8.47 4.63
C ARG A 41 -7.10 8.97 6.02
N ARG A 42 -6.82 8.08 6.97
CA ARG A 42 -6.37 8.45 8.32
C ARG A 42 -5.08 9.27 8.26
N CYS A 43 -4.08 8.80 7.51
CA CYS A 43 -2.80 9.50 7.32
C CYS A 43 -3.01 10.91 6.73
N LEU A 44 -3.75 11.01 5.64
CA LEU A 44 -4.01 12.29 4.95
C LEU A 44 -4.82 13.27 5.80
N LYS A 45 -5.76 12.78 6.64
CA LYS A 45 -6.45 13.62 7.64
C LYS A 45 -5.47 14.15 8.67
N THR A 46 -4.57 13.31 9.18
CA THR A 46 -3.51 13.74 10.12
C THR A 46 -2.58 14.78 9.49
N LEU A 47 -2.28 14.67 8.19
CA LEU A 47 -1.47 15.63 7.45
C LEU A 47 -2.23 16.91 7.04
N GLY A 48 -3.54 17.00 7.29
CA GLY A 48 -4.38 18.13 6.86
C GLY A 48 -4.65 18.19 5.35
N ALA A 49 -4.22 17.17 4.59
CA ALA A 49 -4.40 17.08 3.15
C ALA A 49 -5.81 16.62 2.74
N LEU A 50 -6.55 15.99 3.66
CA LEU A 50 -7.95 15.65 3.50
C LEU A 50 -8.79 16.47 4.50
N LYS A 51 -9.58 17.40 3.97
CA LYS A 51 -10.61 18.12 4.73
C LYS A 51 -11.89 17.27 4.76
N ASN A 52 -12.68 17.42 5.83
CA ASN A 52 -13.97 16.76 5.98
C ASN A 52 -14.98 17.25 4.95
#